data_AF-A0A9X2WNJ1-F1
#
_entry.id   AF-A0A9X2WNJ1-F1
#
_cell.length_a   1.000
_cell.length_b   1.000
_cell.length_c   1.000
_cell.angle_alpha   90.00
_cell.angle_beta   90.00
_cell.angle_gamma   90.00
#
_symmetry.space_group_name_H-M   'P 1'
#
loop_
_entity.id
_entity.type
_entity.pdbx_description
1 polymer ?
#
loop_
_entity_poly.entity_id
_entity_poly.type
_entity_poly.pdbx_seq_one_letter_code
_entity_poly.pdbx_strand_id
1 'polypeptide(L)'
;MSKNNTEQSPLSETRFWFERLTKTGLRALHIIGVVGAGGGILLHVDKNAWLTYWIMAMLTGILLMAWEIIRDWRWLIQLKGVLTLAKVGLLFLLVPFSNWQVEIITALVLLSVIVSHGPAGLRHYSVVHRKVIHGKKEIKG
;
A
#
# COMPACT_ATOMS: atom_id res chain seq x y z
N MET A 1 -32.08 29.83 6.77
CA MET A 1 -31.64 28.51 6.25
C MET A 1 -30.16 28.33 6.61
N SER A 2 -29.86 27.70 7.75
CA SER A 2 -28.49 27.51 8.25
C SER A 2 -27.74 26.50 7.39
N LYS A 3 -26.63 26.91 6.75
CA LYS A 3 -25.68 25.98 6.15
C LYS A 3 -24.78 25.47 7.26
N ASN A 4 -25.02 24.24 7.70
CA ASN A 4 -24.14 23.51 8.61
C ASN A 4 -22.79 23.25 7.93
N ASN A 5 -21.85 24.18 8.11
CA ASN A 5 -20.43 23.90 7.95
C ASN A 5 -20.06 22.91 9.05
N THR A 6 -19.95 21.63 8.69
CA THR A 6 -19.26 20.64 9.53
C THR A 6 -17.77 20.96 9.47
N GLU A 7 -17.36 21.94 10.26
CA GLU A 7 -15.96 22.18 10.59
C GLU A 7 -15.45 20.95 11.35
N GLN A 8 -14.87 20.01 10.60
CA GLN A 8 -14.07 18.95 11.18
C GLN A 8 -12.90 19.61 11.89
N SER A 9 -12.87 19.51 13.22
CA SER A 9 -11.80 20.08 14.04
C SER A 9 -10.44 19.62 13.50
N PRO A 10 -9.46 20.54 13.33
CA PRO A 10 -8.12 20.17 12.93
C PRO A 10 -7.58 19.16 13.93
N LEU A 11 -7.02 18.04 13.44
CA LEU A 11 -6.31 17.08 14.29
C LEU A 11 -5.28 17.85 15.12
N SER A 12 -5.18 17.53 16.41
CA SER A 12 -4.08 18.02 17.24
C SER A 12 -2.75 17.79 16.53
N GLU A 13 -1.89 18.80 16.51
CA GLU A 13 -0.61 18.78 15.79
C GLU A 13 0.23 17.54 16.15
N THR A 14 0.23 17.16 17.43
CA THR A 14 0.91 15.96 17.92
C THR A 14 0.38 14.69 17.29
N ARG A 15 -0.95 14.56 17.17
CA ARG A 15 -1.61 13.41 16.55
C ARG A 15 -1.30 13.35 15.05
N PHE A 16 -1.28 14.48 14.36
CA PHE A 16 -0.90 14.53 12.95
C PHE A 16 0.53 14.00 12.71
N TRP A 17 1.50 14.46 13.50
CA TRP A 17 2.89 14.00 13.40
C TRP A 17 3.04 12.53 13.77
N PHE A 18 2.36 12.07 14.82
CA PHE A 18 2.37 10.67 15.22
C PHE A 18 1.84 9.75 14.10
N GLU A 19 0.68 10.08 13.53
CA GLU A 19 0.09 9.31 12.42
C GLU A 19 0.99 9.32 11.17
N ARG A 20 1.62 10.46 10.87
CA ARG A 20 2.55 10.58 9.75
C ARG A 20 3.81 9.73 9.94
N LEU A 21 4.49 9.88 11.07
CA LEU A 21 5.72 9.15 11.37
C LEU A 21 5.48 7.64 11.44
N THR A 22 4.38 7.21 12.05
CA THR A 22 3.99 5.80 12.12
C THR A 22 3.82 5.22 10.71
N LYS A 23 3.08 5.92 9.84
CA LYS A 23 2.82 5.46 8.47
C LYS A 23 4.08 5.46 7.59
N THR A 24 4.97 6.42 7.78
CA THR A 24 6.26 6.47 7.06
C THR A 24 7.20 5.37 7.56
N GLY A 25 7.28 5.14 8.88
CA GLY A 25 8.06 4.04 9.46
C GLY A 25 7.58 2.67 9.01
N LEU A 26 6.26 2.42 9.01
CA LEU A 26 5.69 1.17 8.49
C LEU A 26 6.05 0.95 7.02
N ARG A 27 6.05 2.01 6.20
CA ARG A 27 6.47 1.91 4.79
C ARG A 27 7.96 1.63 4.65
N ALA A 28 8.81 2.23 5.47
CA ALA A 28 10.24 1.96 5.45
C ALA A 28 10.51 0.48 5.78
N LEU A 29 9.91 -0.04 6.85
CA LEU A 29 9.99 -1.46 7.22
C LEU A 29 9.43 -2.37 6.11
N HIS A 30 8.31 -1.97 5.49
CA HIS A 30 7.74 -2.71 4.36
C HIS A 30 8.71 -2.80 3.19
N ILE A 31 9.38 -1.71 2.81
CA ILE A 31 10.38 -1.70 1.73
C ILE A 31 11.56 -2.59 2.09
N ILE A 32 12.06 -2.56 3.34
CA ILE A 32 13.13 -3.46 3.79
C ILE A 32 12.71 -4.93 3.61
N GLY A 33 11.49 -5.28 4.05
CA GLY A 33 10.95 -6.62 3.87
C GLY A 33 10.84 -7.03 2.39
N VAL A 34 10.29 -6.15 1.54
CA VAL A 34 10.11 -6.41 0.10
C VAL A 34 11.46 -6.59 -0.60
N VAL A 35 12.45 -5.74 -0.31
CA VAL A 35 13.78 -5.83 -0.93
C VAL A 35 14.52 -7.07 -0.45
N GLY A 36 14.48 -7.38 0.85
CA GLY A 36 15.14 -8.58 1.39
C GLY A 36 14.54 -9.88 0.86
N ALA A 37 13.21 -10.00 0.86
CA ALA A 37 12.53 -11.17 0.34
C ALA A 37 12.63 -11.28 -1.19
N GLY A 38 12.45 -10.17 -1.90
CA GLY A 38 12.58 -10.11 -3.35
C GLY A 38 14.00 -10.44 -3.81
N GLY A 39 15.03 -9.95 -3.11
CA GLY A 39 16.42 -10.30 -3.37
C GLY A 39 16.70 -11.79 -3.17
N GLY A 40 16.15 -12.38 -2.11
CA GLY A 40 16.25 -13.82 -1.86
C GLY A 40 15.64 -14.67 -2.99
N ILE A 41 14.46 -14.28 -3.48
CA ILE A 41 13.80 -14.93 -4.62
C ILE A 41 14.58 -14.72 -5.92
N LEU A 42 14.98 -13.49 -6.23
CA LEU A 42 15.68 -13.13 -7.47
C LEU A 42 17.01 -13.87 -7.63
N LEU A 43 17.75 -13.98 -6.52
CA LEU A 43 19.07 -14.59 -6.47
C LEU A 43 19.04 -16.09 -6.11
N HIS A 44 17.84 -16.68 -6.02
CA HIS A 44 17.64 -18.09 -5.67
C HIS A 44 18.34 -18.49 -4.35
N VAL A 45 18.32 -17.59 -3.36
CA VAL A 45 18.89 -17.83 -2.03
C VAL A 45 17.98 -18.75 -1.23
N ASP A 46 18.58 -19.59 -0.38
CA ASP A 46 17.83 -20.44 0.54
C ASP A 46 16.75 -19.68 1.31
N LYS A 47 15.58 -20.31 1.42
CA LYS A 47 14.37 -19.71 2.00
C LYS A 47 14.59 -19.18 3.41
N ASN A 48 15.41 -19.85 4.23
CA ASN A 48 15.60 -19.45 5.62
C ASN A 48 16.35 -18.13 5.73
N ALA A 49 17.19 -17.78 4.75
CA ALA A 49 17.93 -16.53 4.74
C ALA A 49 17.03 -15.30 4.54
N TRP A 50 15.86 -15.48 3.89
CA TRP A 50 14.97 -14.36 3.56
C TRP A 50 13.57 -14.43 4.20
N LEU A 51 13.26 -15.50 4.95
CA LEU A 51 11.95 -15.69 5.58
C LEU A 51 11.55 -14.54 6.51
N THR A 52 12.50 -14.01 7.30
CA THR A 52 12.24 -12.88 8.21
C THR A 52 11.80 -11.63 7.44
N TYR A 53 12.44 -11.35 6.30
CA TYR A 53 12.06 -10.23 5.44
C TYR A 53 10.68 -10.43 4.81
N TRP A 54 10.34 -11.67 4.44
CA TRP A 54 9.02 -12.01 3.95
C TRP A 54 7.94 -11.76 5.00
N ILE A 55 8.15 -12.23 6.23
CA ILE A 55 7.23 -11.99 7.35
C ILE A 55 7.08 -10.49 7.62
N MET A 56 8.19 -9.74 7.63
CA MET A 56 8.17 -8.29 7.78
C MET A 56 7.35 -7.60 6.68
N ALA A 57 7.56 -7.97 5.41
CA ALA A 57 6.82 -7.43 4.27
C ALA A 57 5.32 -7.68 4.40
N MET A 58 4.94 -8.91 4.76
CA MET A 58 3.54 -9.31 4.90
C MET A 58 2.86 -8.58 6.06
N LEU A 59 3.47 -8.57 7.25
CA LEU A 59 2.89 -7.92 8.43
C LEU A 59 2.72 -6.41 8.22
N THR A 60 3.77 -5.73 7.76
CA THR A 60 3.71 -4.28 7.49
C THR A 60 2.76 -3.93 6.34
N GLY A 61 2.70 -4.75 5.29
CA GLY A 61 1.78 -4.56 4.17
C GLY A 61 0.32 -4.68 4.59
N ILE A 62 -0.01 -5.67 5.42
CA ILE A 62 -1.35 -5.85 6.00
C ILE A 62 -1.72 -4.66 6.88
N LEU A 63 -0.81 -4.21 7.75
CA LEU A 63 -1.05 -3.06 8.63
C LEU A 63 -1.29 -1.77 7.82
N LEU A 64 -0.50 -1.52 6.77
CA LEU A 64 -0.69 -0.38 5.88
C LEU A 64 -2.02 -0.43 5.12
N MET A 65 -2.41 -1.61 4.63
CA MET A 65 -3.68 -1.80 3.95
C MET A 65 -4.87 -1.59 4.90
N ALA A 66 -4.82 -2.18 6.09
CA ALA A 66 -5.83 -2.01 7.13
C ALA A 66 -5.95 -0.53 7.54
N TRP A 67 -4.82 0.16 7.71
CA TRP A 67 -4.80 1.60 8.02
C TRP A 67 -5.56 2.43 6.98
N GLU A 68 -5.36 2.16 5.68
CA GLU A 68 -6.06 2.88 4.62
C GLU A 68 -7.57 2.57 4.61
N ILE A 69 -7.95 1.29 4.73
CA ILE A 69 -9.35 0.86 4.71
C ILE A 69 -10.14 1.43 5.90
N ILE A 70 -9.57 1.35 7.11
CA ILE A 70 -10.21 1.87 8.34
C ILE A 70 -10.40 3.39 8.25
N ARG A 71 -9.46 4.11 7.64
CA ARG A 71 -9.55 5.57 7.51
C ARG A 71 -10.54 6.02 6.44
N ASP A 72 -10.60 5.33 5.32
CA ASP A 72 -11.55 5.62 4.24
C ASP A 72 -11.86 4.37 3.41
N TRP A 73 -13.06 3.81 3.58
CA TRP A 73 -13.49 2.62 2.82
C TRP A 73 -13.48 2.84 1.31
N ARG A 74 -13.60 4.10 0.84
CA ARG A 74 -13.53 4.44 -0.59
C ARG A 74 -12.17 4.09 -1.20
N TRP A 75 -11.13 3.89 -0.37
CA TRP A 75 -9.85 3.37 -0.81
C TRP A 75 -10.00 2.09 -1.66
N LEU A 76 -10.95 1.22 -1.31
CA LEU A 76 -11.22 -0.05 -2.03
C LEU A 76 -11.67 0.16 -3.49
N ILE A 77 -12.27 1.31 -3.79
CA ILE A 77 -12.77 1.65 -5.14
C ILE A 77 -11.92 2.69 -5.85
N GLN A 78 -10.96 3.31 -5.15
CA GLN A 78 -9.97 4.22 -5.72
C GLN A 78 -8.85 3.40 -6.38
N LEU A 79 -8.32 3.90 -7.49
CA LEU A 79 -7.30 3.20 -8.27
C LEU A 79 -6.07 2.83 -7.43
N LYS A 80 -5.65 3.68 -6.47
CA LYS A 80 -4.54 3.34 -5.56
C LYS A 80 -4.81 2.06 -4.75
N GLY A 81 -6.04 1.85 -4.29
CA GLY A 81 -6.41 0.67 -3.52
C GLY A 81 -6.64 -0.53 -4.41
N VAL A 82 -7.33 -0.34 -5.54
CA VAL A 82 -7.53 -1.39 -6.55
C VAL A 82 -6.19 -1.96 -7.03
N LEU A 83 -5.23 -1.11 -7.36
CA LEU A 83 -3.89 -1.56 -7.77
C LEU A 83 -3.10 -2.19 -6.62
N THR A 84 -3.35 -1.80 -5.37
CA THR A 84 -2.76 -2.46 -4.20
C THR A 84 -3.35 -3.87 -4.02
N LEU A 85 -4.67 -4.03 -4.17
CA LEU A 85 -5.32 -5.33 -4.14
C LEU A 85 -4.86 -6.22 -5.32
N ALA A 86 -4.63 -5.63 -6.49
CA ALA A 86 -4.03 -6.34 -7.62
C ALA A 86 -2.63 -6.89 -7.30
N LYS A 87 -1.79 -6.14 -6.58
CA LYS A 87 -0.50 -6.66 -6.06
C LYS A 87 -0.71 -7.82 -5.10
N VAL A 88 -1.67 -7.73 -4.19
CA VAL A 88 -1.97 -8.85 -3.29
C VAL A 88 -2.40 -10.08 -4.09
N GLY A 89 -3.19 -9.92 -5.16
CA GLY A 89 -3.49 -10.97 -6.12
C GLY A 89 -2.24 -11.59 -6.75
N LEU A 90 -1.30 -10.76 -7.23
CA LEU A 90 -0.01 -11.22 -7.77
C LEU A 90 0.81 -12.00 -6.73
N LEU A 91 0.80 -11.60 -5.46
CA LEU A 91 1.48 -12.36 -4.39
C LEU A 91 0.90 -13.77 -4.24
N PHE A 92 -0.42 -13.94 -4.37
CA PHE A 92 -1.03 -15.28 -4.32
C PHE A 92 -0.61 -16.17 -5.49
N LEU A 93 -0.22 -15.60 -6.64
CA LEU A 93 0.26 -16.36 -7.80
C LEU A 93 1.63 -17.00 -7.58
N LEU A 94 2.42 -16.54 -6.60
CA LEU A 94 3.72 -17.14 -6.28
C LEU A 94 3.62 -18.62 -5.85
N VAL A 95 2.46 -19.06 -5.35
CA VAL A 95 2.21 -20.44 -4.93
C VAL A 95 1.97 -21.37 -6.13
N PRO A 96 0.94 -21.16 -6.97
CA PRO A 96 0.69 -22.03 -8.13
C PRO A 96 1.72 -21.86 -9.27
N PHE A 97 2.38 -20.71 -9.36
CA PHE A 97 3.37 -20.41 -10.40
C PHE A 97 4.79 -20.32 -9.83
N SER A 98 5.21 -21.36 -9.10
CA SER A 98 6.55 -21.41 -8.48
C SER A 98 7.71 -21.25 -9.47
N ASN A 99 7.51 -21.64 -10.73
CA ASN A 99 8.53 -21.51 -11.78
C ASN A 99 8.68 -20.07 -12.30
N TRP A 100 7.72 -19.19 -12.00
CA TRP A 100 7.66 -17.80 -12.48
C TRP A 100 7.84 -16.79 -11.34
N GLN A 101 8.44 -17.22 -10.22
CA GLN A 101 8.57 -16.38 -9.03
C GLN A 101 9.31 -15.08 -9.33
N VAL A 102 10.39 -15.14 -10.12
CA VAL A 102 11.21 -13.99 -10.48
C VAL A 102 10.39 -12.96 -11.28
N GLU A 103 9.63 -13.40 -12.26
CA GLU A 103 8.79 -12.57 -13.12
C GLU A 103 7.65 -11.94 -12.31
N ILE A 104 7.03 -12.72 -11.43
CA ILE A 104 5.94 -12.26 -10.57
C ILE A 104 6.45 -11.20 -9.58
N ILE A 105 7.61 -11.40 -8.92
CA ILE A 105 8.16 -10.38 -8.03
C ILE A 105 8.58 -9.11 -8.79
N THR A 106 9.06 -9.27 -10.03
CA THR A 106 9.47 -8.14 -10.86
C THR A 106 8.24 -7.31 -11.24
N ALA A 107 7.15 -7.96 -11.66
CA ALA A 107 5.88 -7.31 -11.92
C ALA A 107 5.31 -6.62 -10.66
N LEU A 108 5.42 -7.26 -9.49
CA LEU A 108 5.02 -6.69 -8.20
C LEU A 108 5.76 -5.38 -7.91
N VAL A 109 7.08 -5.36 -8.06
CA VAL A 109 7.92 -4.17 -7.83
C VAL A 109 7.59 -3.07 -8.82
N LEU A 110 7.48 -3.38 -10.12
CA LEU A 110 7.12 -2.42 -11.16
C LEU A 110 5.75 -1.79 -10.89
N LEU A 111 4.74 -2.61 -10.60
CA LEU A 111 3.41 -2.12 -10.21
C LEU A 111 3.50 -1.26 -8.94
N SER A 112 4.43 -1.55 -8.04
CA SER A 112 4.65 -0.73 -6.84
C SER A 112 5.16 0.66 -7.12
N VAL A 113 6.09 0.80 -8.05
CA VAL A 113 6.59 2.10 -8.50
C VAL A 113 5.46 2.90 -9.15
N ILE A 114 4.69 2.27 -10.05
CA ILE A 114 3.57 2.93 -10.75
C ILE A 114 2.53 3.47 -9.76
N VAL A 115 2.13 2.67 -8.77
CA VAL A 115 1.15 3.10 -7.75
C VAL A 115 1.68 4.23 -6.88
N SER A 116 2.96 4.17 -6.50
CA SER A 116 3.55 5.11 -5.55
C SER A 116 3.86 6.47 -6.18
N HIS A 117 4.38 6.47 -7.40
CA HIS A 117 4.75 7.67 -8.15
C HIS A 117 3.66 8.16 -9.12
N GLY A 118 2.54 7.46 -9.22
CA GLY A 118 1.42 7.88 -10.06
C GLY A 118 0.86 9.26 -9.64
N PRO A 119 0.43 10.10 -10.60
CA PRO A 119 -0.11 11.41 -10.33
C PRO A 119 -1.34 11.34 -9.41
N ALA A 120 -1.52 12.35 -8.57
CA ALA A 120 -2.58 12.36 -7.55
C ALA A 120 -3.98 12.14 -8.14
N GLY A 121 -4.27 12.70 -9.32
CA GLY A 121 -5.54 12.49 -10.03
C GLY A 121 -5.83 11.01 -10.34
N LEU A 122 -4.81 10.25 -10.76
CA LEU A 122 -4.96 8.80 -11.00
C LEU A 122 -5.19 8.05 -9.70
N ARG A 123 -4.44 8.36 -8.63
CA ARG A 123 -4.57 7.64 -7.34
C ARG A 123 -5.96 7.77 -6.73
N HIS A 124 -6.62 8.91 -6.90
CA HIS A 124 -7.95 9.19 -6.36
C HIS A 124 -9.09 8.92 -7.36
N TYR A 125 -8.77 8.45 -8.57
CA TYR A 125 -9.77 8.05 -9.55
C TYR A 125 -10.56 6.84 -9.05
N SER A 126 -11.90 6.95 -9.02
CA SER A 126 -12.78 5.83 -8.70
C SER A 126 -13.01 4.97 -9.94
N VAL A 127 -12.68 3.69 -9.86
CA VAL A 127 -12.93 2.73 -10.95
C VAL A 127 -14.43 2.50 -11.16
N VAL A 128 -15.20 2.53 -10.07
CA VAL A 128 -16.67 2.35 -10.10
C VAL A 128 -17.38 3.59 -10.65
N HIS A 129 -17.08 4.78 -10.13
CA HIS A 129 -17.79 6.01 -10.50
C HIS A 129 -17.21 6.71 -11.74
N ARG A 130 -16.07 6.25 -12.24
CA ARG A 130 -15.33 6.81 -13.38
C ARG A 130 -15.02 8.32 -13.24
N LYS A 131 -14.76 8.76 -12.01
CA LYS A 131 -14.39 10.14 -11.68
C LYS A 131 -13.46 10.18 -10.47
N VAL A 132 -12.72 11.28 -10.33
CA VAL A 132 -11.89 11.54 -9.15
C VAL A 132 -12.78 11.78 -7.93
N ILE A 133 -12.53 11.03 -6.85
CA ILE A 133 -13.22 11.21 -5.57
C ILE A 133 -12.20 11.54 -4.49
N HIS A 134 -12.42 12.65 -3.79
CA HIS A 134 -11.61 13.00 -2.64
C HIS A 134 -12.20 12.37 -1.37
N GLY A 135 -11.34 11.69 -0.62
CA GLY A 135 -11.63 11.16 0.70
C GLY A 135 -11.51 12.21 1.80
N LYS A 136 -11.73 11.80 3.05
CA LYS A 136 -11.39 12.60 4.23
C LYS A 136 -9.89 12.99 4.17
N LYS A 137 -9.49 14.17 4.68
CA LYS A 137 -8.12 14.73 4.59
C LYS A 137 -7.05 13.64 4.71
N GLU A 138 -6.42 13.30 3.59
CA GLU A 138 -5.39 12.26 3.54
C GLU A 138 -4.12 12.75 4.24
N ILE A 139 -3.73 12.07 5.31
CA ILE A 139 -2.38 12.19 5.86
C ILE A 139 -1.44 11.55 4.86
N LYS A 140 -0.81 12.43 4.08
CA LYS A 140 0.37 12.12 3.28
C LYS A 140 1.50 11.86 4.27
N GLY A 141 2.24 10.79 4.05
CA GLY A 141 3.55 10.59 4.66
C GLY A 141 4.51 10.04 3.63
#